data_AF-A0A920IQW1-F1
#
_entry.id   AF-A0A920IQW1-F1
#
_cell.length_a   1.000
_cell.length_b   1.000
_cell.length_c   1.000
_cell.angle_alpha   90.00
_cell.angle_beta   90.00
_cell.angle_gamma   90.00
#
_symmetry.space_group_name_H-M   'P 1'
#
loop_
_entity.id
_entity.type
_entity.pdbx_description
1 polymer ?
#
loop_
_entity_poly.entity_id
_entity_poly.type
_entity_poly.pdbx_seq_one_letter_code
_entity_poly.pdbx_strand_id
1 'polypeptide(L)' 'MSDTYETFAFKAACRLVLEGSDQPSGYTEPILHEMRLREKNI' A
#
# COMPACT_ATOMS: atom_id res chain seq x y z
N MET A 1 -14.72 -1.76 -2.54
CA MET A 1 -14.22 -2.42 -1.31
C MET A 1 -15.43 -2.86 -0.51
N SER A 2 -15.45 -4.16 -0.15
CA SER A 2 -16.54 -4.90 0.50
C SER A 2 -16.36 -4.92 2.03
N ASP A 3 -17.19 -5.66 2.78
CA ASP A 3 -17.25 -5.76 4.24
C ASP A 3 -15.93 -6.17 4.95
N THR A 4 -14.90 -6.59 4.19
CA THR A 4 -13.59 -6.97 4.73
C THR A 4 -12.48 -6.05 4.21
N TYR A 5 -11.89 -5.29 5.13
CA TYR A 5 -10.78 -4.36 4.88
C TYR A 5 -9.39 -5.03 4.87
N GLU A 6 -9.34 -6.36 4.74
CA GLU A 6 -8.10 -7.14 4.88
C GLU A 6 -7.27 -7.27 3.59
N THR A 7 -7.74 -6.68 2.49
CA THR A 7 -7.08 -6.77 1.18
C THR A 7 -5.74 -6.03 1.13
N PHE A 8 -4.79 -6.51 0.31
CA PHE A 8 -3.51 -5.82 0.09
C PHE A 8 -3.69 -4.40 -0.46
N ALA A 9 -4.70 -4.18 -1.31
CA ALA A 9 -5.00 -2.84 -1.84
C ALA A 9 -5.51 -1.89 -0.75
N PHE A 10 -6.35 -2.35 0.18
CA PHE A 10 -6.77 -1.53 1.32
C PHE A 10 -5.59 -1.21 2.25
N LYS A 11 -4.78 -2.20 2.57
CA LYS A 11 -3.55 -2.02 3.37
C LYS A 11 -2.58 -1.05 2.70
N ALA A 12 -2.41 -1.11 1.38
CA ALA A 12 -1.60 -0.18 0.62
C ALA A 12 -2.11 1.27 0.74
N ALA A 13 -3.43 1.47 0.59
CA ALA A 13 -4.04 2.78 0.76
C ALA A 13 -3.85 3.35 2.18
N CYS A 14 -4.02 2.52 3.21
CA CYS A 14 -3.72 2.93 4.59
C CYS A 14 -2.27 3.36 4.76
N ARG A 15 -1.30 2.60 4.23
CA ARG A 15 0.12 2.95 4.33
C ARG A 15 0.45 4.24 3.60
N LEU A 16 -0.13 4.48 2.42
CA LEU A 16 0.07 5.74 1.70
C LEU A 16 -0.40 6.95 2.51
N VAL A 17 -1.48 6.82 3.28
CA VAL A 17 -2.00 7.92 4.10
C VAL A 17 -1.22 8.09 5.40
N LEU A 18 -0.86 6.99 6.07
CA LEU A 18 -0.25 7.02 7.40
C LEU A 18 1.28 7.17 7.35
N GLU A 19 1.95 6.58 6.36
CA GLU A 19 3.41 6.54 6.19
C GLU A 19 3.87 7.39 4.99
N GLY A 20 2.95 8.01 4.24
CA GLY A 20 3.26 8.75 3.01
C GLY A 20 4.13 9.99 3.23
N SER A 21 4.01 10.64 4.39
CA SER A 21 4.87 11.78 4.75
C SER A 21 6.32 11.39 4.97
N ASP A 22 6.57 10.13 5.33
CA ASP A 22 7.90 9.60 5.61
C ASP A 22 8.60 9.11 4.35
N GLN A 23 7.84 8.94 3.25
CA GLN A 23 8.41 8.56 1.98
C GLN A 23 9.29 9.69 1.43
N PRO A 24 10.45 9.37 0.83
CA PRO A 24 11.33 10.38 0.25
C PRO A 24 10.54 11.16 -0.80
N SER A 25 10.46 12.49 -0.64
CA SER A 25 9.69 13.38 -1.51
C SER A 25 8.21 13.01 -1.70
N GLY A 26 7.62 12.21 -0.80
CA GLY A 26 6.24 11.74 -0.90
C GLY A 26 6.00 10.72 -2.03
N TYR A 27 7.05 10.07 -2.54
CA TYR A 27 6.89 9.04 -3.57
C TYR A 27 6.04 7.88 -3.09
N THR A 28 5.18 7.38 -3.98
CA THR A 28 4.22 6.31 -3.68
C THR A 28 4.71 4.95 -4.15
N GLU A 29 5.64 4.97 -5.11
CA GLU A 29 6.22 3.82 -5.79
C GLU A 29 6.84 2.81 -4.82
N PRO A 30 7.58 3.19 -3.77
CA PRO A 30 8.13 2.20 -2.83
C PRO A 30 7.04 1.38 -2.15
N ILE A 31 5.99 2.03 -1.65
CA ILE A 31 4.85 1.38 -0.96
C ILE A 31 4.03 0.55 -1.97
N LEU A 32 3.72 1.12 -3.13
CA LEU A 32 2.89 0.47 -4.15
C LEU A 32 3.59 -0.75 -4.76
N HIS A 33 4.88 -0.64 -5.06
CA HIS A 33 5.65 -1.76 -5.63
C HIS A 33 5.78 -2.90 -4.62
N GLU A 34 6.03 -2.59 -3.35
CA GLU A 34 6.09 -3.61 -2.29
C GLU A 34 4.74 -4.34 -2.15
N MET A 35 3.64 -3.60 -2.07
CA MET A 35 2.30 -4.19 -1.95
C MET A 35 1.91 -5.00 -3.17
N ARG A 36 2.29 -4.54 -4.37
CA ARG A 36 2.06 -5.28 -5.61
C ARG A 36 2.86 -6.58 -5.67
N LEU A 37 4.10 -6.60 -5.18
CA LEU A 37 4.89 -7.84 -5.08
C LEU A 37 4.24 -8.84 -4.12
N ARG A 38 3.75 -8.37 -2.97
CA ARG A 38 3.02 -9.21 -2.00
C ARG A 38 1.74 -9.79 -2.58
N GLU A 39 1.00 -9.01 -3.36
CA GLU A 39 -0.21 -9.47 -4.04
C GLU A 39 0.09 -10.46 -5.19
N LYS A 40 1.19 -10.25 -5.92
CA LYS A 40 1.58 -11.11 -7.05
C LYS A 40 2.24 -12.43 -6.63
N ASN A 41 2.84 -12.51 -5.46
CA ASN A 41 3.44 -13.73 -4.92
C ASN A 41 2.33 -14.72 -4.47
N ILE A 42 1.62 -15.26 -5.45
CA ILE A 42 0.67 -16.38 -5.37
C ILE A 42 1.29 -17.57 -6.08
#